data_AF-Q67JW5-F1
#
_entry.id   AF-Q67JW5-F1
#
_cell.length_a   1.000
_cell.length_b   1.000
_cell.length_c   1.000
_cell.angle_alpha   90.00
_cell.angle_beta   90.00
_cell.angle_gamma   90.00
#
_symmetry.space_group_name_H-M   'P 1'
#
loop_
_entity.id
_entity.type
_entity.pdbx_description
1 polymer ?
#
loop_
_entity_poly.entity_id
_entity_poly.type
_entity_poly.pdbx_seq_one_letter_code
_entity_poly.pdbx_strand_id
1 'polypeptide(L)'
;MRSLAGRDLGTYYVVVRVLDERFVAVANGQRRTVSRPKVKNRRHLEVIGWVDASLALRLERGAKVTDEQIAKALETMPARVYEGV
;
A
#
# COMPACT_ATOMS: atom_id res chain seq x y z
N MET A 1 -1.11 -3.42 2.58
CA MET A 1 -0.09 -3.57 3.65
C MET A 1 -0.48 -2.72 4.85
N ARG A 2 -0.33 -3.21 6.08
CA ARG A 2 -0.54 -2.42 7.30
C ARG A 2 0.82 -2.03 7.88
N SER A 3 0.95 -0.79 8.32
CA SER A 3 2.17 -0.32 8.99
C SER A 3 2.17 -0.73 10.47
N LEU A 4 3.18 -1.48 10.90
CA LEU A 4 3.30 -2.05 12.25
C LEU A 4 4.10 -1.18 13.24
N ALA A 5 4.70 -0.08 12.78
CA ALA A 5 5.57 0.75 13.61
C ALA A 5 5.69 2.20 13.11
N GLY A 6 6.02 3.09 14.05
CA GLY A 6 6.29 4.51 13.82
C GLY A 6 5.02 5.36 13.72
N ARG A 7 5.17 6.58 13.18
CA ARG A 7 4.09 7.60 13.11
C ARG A 7 2.80 7.14 12.41
N ASP A 8 2.93 6.16 11.51
CA ASP A 8 1.82 5.70 10.66
C ASP A 8 1.35 4.31 11.12
N LEU A 9 1.52 3.95 12.40
CA LEU A 9 1.03 2.70 12.97
C LEU A 9 -0.45 2.50 12.65
N GLY A 10 -0.83 1.31 12.20
CA GLY A 10 -2.20 0.96 11.82
C GLY A 10 -2.67 1.52 10.47
N THR A 11 -1.88 2.38 9.81
CA THR A 11 -2.25 2.93 8.51
C THR A 11 -2.02 1.91 7.39
N TYR A 12 -2.94 1.88 6.43
CA TYR A 12 -2.91 0.99 5.27
C TYR A 12 -2.27 1.67 4.06
N TYR A 13 -1.47 0.89 3.33
CA TYR A 13 -0.79 1.34 2.12
C TYR A 13 -0.79 0.27 1.03
N VAL A 14 -0.65 0.74 -0.20
CA VAL A 14 -0.29 -0.04 -1.39
C VAL A 14 1.21 0.11 -1.64
N VAL A 15 1.88 -0.99 -2.00
CA VAL A 15 3.27 -0.96 -2.48
C VAL A 15 3.26 -0.50 -3.94
N VAL A 16 3.93 0.61 -4.23
CA VAL A 16 4.00 1.17 -5.59
C VAL A 16 5.35 0.90 -6.27
N ARG A 17 6.37 0.54 -5.49
CA ARG A 17 7.69 0.17 -6.01
C ARG A 17 8.47 -0.67 -5.00
N VAL A 18 9.21 -1.65 -5.49
CA VAL A 18 10.27 -2.32 -4.72
C VAL A 18 11.57 -1.56 -4.98
N LEU A 19 12.21 -1.10 -3.90
CA LEU A 19 13.47 -0.34 -4.01
C LEU A 19 14.67 -1.27 -3.90
N ASP A 20 14.62 -2.18 -2.92
CA ASP A 20 15.63 -3.21 -2.67
C ASP A 20 15.02 -4.36 -1.83
N GLU A 21 15.87 -5.27 -1.34
CA GLU A 21 15.47 -6.42 -0.54
C GLU A 21 14.77 -6.05 0.78
N ARG A 22 15.11 -4.91 1.37
CA ARG A 22 14.65 -4.46 2.70
C ARG A 22 13.63 -3.34 2.60
N PHE A 23 13.64 -2.53 1.54
CA PHE A 23 12.84 -1.33 1.43
C PHE A 23 11.89 -1.34 0.23
N VAL A 24 10.69 -0.83 0.49
CA VAL A 24 9.64 -0.63 -0.51
C VAL A 24 9.12 0.80 -0.43
N ALA A 25 8.63 1.32 -1.55
CA ALA A 25 7.90 2.58 -1.60
C ALA A 25 6.40 2.30 -1.52
N VAL A 26 5.73 2.95 -0.58
CA VAL A 26 4.30 2.76 -0.31
C VAL A 26 3.51 4.06 -0.41
N ALA A 27 2.28 3.97 -0.90
CA ALA A 27 1.37 5.10 -1.09
C ALA A 27 -0.04 4.74 -0.59
N ASN A 28 -0.78 5.77 -0.15
CA ASN A 28 -2.18 5.64 0.24
C ASN A 28 -3.12 6.58 -0.54
N GLY A 29 -2.60 7.29 -1.55
CA GLY A 29 -3.40 8.19 -2.39
C GLY A 29 -3.84 9.48 -1.69
N GLN A 30 -3.40 9.73 -0.46
CA GLN A 30 -3.73 10.93 0.31
C GLN A 30 -2.44 11.65 0.73
N ARG A 31 -2.03 11.49 1.99
CA ARG A 31 -0.80 12.10 2.53
C ARG A 31 0.48 11.53 1.92
N ARG A 32 0.40 10.35 1.31
CA ARG A 32 1.50 9.68 0.60
C ARG A 32 1.00 9.29 -0.80
N THR A 33 1.32 10.15 -1.75
CA THR A 33 0.93 10.00 -3.15
C THR A 33 1.88 9.08 -3.91
N VAL A 34 1.50 8.65 -5.11
CA VAL A 34 2.34 7.90 -6.04
C VAL A 34 3.61 8.67 -6.40
N SER A 35 3.51 9.99 -6.51
CA SER A 35 4.65 10.88 -6.80
C SER A 35 5.56 11.13 -5.60
N ARG A 36 5.02 11.04 -4.37
CA ARG A 36 5.77 11.23 -3.11
C ARG A 36 5.52 10.05 -2.17
N PRO A 37 5.92 8.83 -2.57
CA PRO A 37 5.66 7.64 -1.78
C PRO A 37 6.55 7.62 -0.55
N LYS A 38 6.09 6.93 0.49
CA LYS A 38 6.87 6.72 1.70
C LYS A 38 7.80 5.53 1.53
N VAL A 39 9.09 5.70 1.81
CA VAL A 39 10.02 4.57 1.94
C VAL A 39 9.75 3.85 3.27
N LYS A 40 9.54 2.54 3.21
CA LYS A 40 9.24 1.71 4.38
C LYS A 40 10.06 0.44 4.34
N ASN A 41 10.62 0.09 5.50
CA ASN A 41 11.28 -1.20 5.67
C ASN A 41 10.21 -2.30 5.74
N ARG A 42 10.39 -3.37 4.96
CA ARG A 42 9.49 -4.51 4.86
C ARG A 42 9.20 -5.16 6.22
N ARG A 43 10.17 -5.16 7.15
CA ARG A 43 9.99 -5.70 8.51
C ARG A 43 8.97 -4.94 9.36
N HIS A 44 8.60 -3.71 8.96
CA HIS A 44 7.61 -2.88 9.64
C HIS A 44 6.27 -2.87 8.89
N LEU A 45 6.10 -3.77 7.91
CA LEU A 45 4.89 -3.92 7.13
C LEU A 45 4.33 -5.32 7.37
N GLU A 46 3.03 -5.37 7.57
CA GLU A 46 2.26 -6.60 7.52
C GLU A 46 1.66 -6.75 6.13
N VAL A 47 1.88 -7.93 5.54
CA VAL A 47 1.19 -8.34 4.33
C VAL A 47 -0.23 -8.71 4.69
N ILE A 48 -1.15 -8.07 4.01
CA ILE A 48 -2.56 -8.31 4.22
C ILE A 48 -3.02 -9.25 3.11
N GLY A 49 -3.78 -10.28 3.44
CA GLY A 49 -4.30 -11.29 2.51
C GLY A 49 -5.35 -10.79 1.50
N TRP A 50 -5.28 -9.51 1.15
CA TRP A 50 -6.16 -8.86 0.20
C TRP A 50 -5.36 -8.01 -0.79
N VAL A 51 -5.73 -8.11 -2.05
CA VAL A 51 -5.16 -7.38 -3.18
C VAL A 51 -6.30 -6.89 -4.07
N ASP A 52 -6.22 -5.62 -4.48
CA ASP A 52 -7.04 -5.12 -5.57
C ASP A 52 -6.47 -5.62 -6.91
N ALA A 53 -7.21 -6.48 -7.59
CA ALA A 53 -6.76 -7.13 -8.82
C ALA A 53 -6.52 -6.14 -9.97
N SER A 54 -7.32 -5.08 -10.06
CA SER A 54 -7.18 -4.05 -11.10
C SER A 54 -5.90 -3.26 -10.90
N LEU A 55 -5.64 -2.85 -9.66
CA LEU A 55 -4.44 -2.13 -9.27
C LEU A 55 -3.18 -2.99 -9.45
N ALA A 56 -3.23 -4.26 -9.04
CA ALA A 56 -2.14 -5.21 -9.20
C ALA A 56 -1.77 -5.40 -10.68
N LEU A 57 -2.76 -5.63 -11.54
CA LEU A 57 -2.53 -5.81 -12.98
C LEU A 57 -1.92 -4.56 -13.62
N ARG A 58 -2.33 -3.36 -13.20
CA ARG A 58 -1.75 -2.10 -13.70
C ARG A 58 -0.30 -1.95 -13.27
N LEU A 59 0.00 -2.20 -12.01
CA LEU A 59 1.37 -2.13 -11.48
C LEU A 59 2.28 -3.16 -12.17
N GLU A 60 1.81 -4.38 -12.37
CA GLU A 60 2.53 -5.45 -13.08
C GLU A 60 2.83 -5.07 -14.53
N ARG A 61 1.88 -4.45 -15.23
CA ARG A 61 2.05 -3.98 -16.61
C ARG A 61 2.84 -2.67 -16.73
N GLY A 62 3.33 -2.11 -15.62
CA GLY A 62 4.01 -0.81 -15.59
C GLY A 62 3.10 0.36 -15.96
N ALA A 63 1.79 0.18 -15.93
CA ALA A 63 0.82 1.23 -16.22
C ALA A 63 0.80 2.26 -15.09
N LYS A 64 0.54 3.53 -15.44
CA LYS A 64 0.39 4.59 -14.45
C LYS A 64 -0.80 4.29 -13.53
N VAL A 65 -0.57 4.42 -12.23
CA VAL A 65 -1.59 4.36 -11.17
C VAL A 65 -1.76 5.77 -10.60
N THR A 66 -3.00 6.18 -10.34
CA THR A 66 -3.30 7.50 -9.74
C THR A 66 -3.56 7.40 -8.24
N ASP A 67 -3.48 8.54 -7.57
CA ASP A 67 -3.74 8.63 -6.13
C ASP A 67 -5.18 8.26 -5.80
N GLU A 68 -6.14 8.67 -6.63
CA GLU A 68 -7.56 8.33 -6.48
C GLU A 68 -7.81 6.83 -6.60
N GLN A 69 -7.10 6.14 -7.50
CA GLN A 69 -7.21 4.69 -7.64
C GLN A 69 -6.72 3.96 -6.39
N ILE A 70 -5.62 4.43 -5.81
CA ILE A 70 -5.07 3.86 -4.57
C ILE A 70 -6.02 4.14 -3.40
N ALA A 71 -6.49 5.38 -3.24
CA ALA A 71 -7.41 5.75 -2.17
C ALA A 71 -8.69 4.92 -2.26
N LYS A 72 -9.29 4.81 -3.45
CA LYS A 72 -10.49 4.01 -3.68
C LYS A 72 -10.28 2.53 -3.38
N ALA A 73 -9.15 1.95 -3.79
CA ALA A 73 -8.83 0.56 -3.46
C ALA A 73 -8.73 0.34 -1.94
N LEU A 74 -8.13 1.29 -1.21
CA LEU A 74 -8.05 1.19 0.25
C LEU A 74 -9.41 1.38 0.94
N GLU A 75 -10.31 2.18 0.37
CA GLU A 75 -11.69 2.34 0.85
C GLU A 75 -12.56 1.11 0.61
N THR A 76 -12.40 0.43 -0.54
CA THR A 76 -13.15 -0.79 -0.87
C THR A 76 -12.59 -2.05 -0.20
N MET A 77 -11.53 -1.89 0.60
CA MET A 77 -10.91 -2.98 1.33
C MET A 77 -11.91 -3.60 2.31
N PRO A 78 -12.19 -4.92 2.23
CA PRO A 78 -13.28 -5.52 2.99
C PRO A 78 -13.04 -5.49 4.50
N ALA A 79 -14.09 -5.20 5.28
CA ALA A 79 -14.03 -5.04 6.74
C ALA A 79 -13.42 -6.26 7.49
N ARG A 80 -13.68 -7.48 7.02
CA ARG A 80 -13.09 -8.72 7.57
C ARG A 80 -11.56 -8.77 7.55
N VAL A 81 -10.93 -7.91 6.76
CA VAL A 81 -9.48 -7.81 6.64
C VAL A 81 -8.88 -7.00 7.80
N TYR A 82 -9.69 -6.22 8.51
CA TYR A 82 -9.28 -5.46 9.69
C TYR A 82 -9.21 -6.34 10.95
N GLU A 83 -9.78 -7.55 10.95
CA GLU A 83 -9.92 -8.46 12.11
C GLU A 83 -8.66 -9.30 12.41
N GLY A 84 -7.49 -8.81 12.06
CA GLY A 84 -6.20 -9.37 12.50
C GLY A 84 -5.71 -8.72 13.79
N VAL A 85 -6.52 -8.74 14.86
CA VAL A 85 -6.16 -8.33 16.22
C VAL A 85 -6.46 -9.47 17.19
#